data_AF-A0A7S3CA92-F1
#
_entry.id   AF-A0A7S3CA92-F1
#
_cell.length_a   1.000
_cell.length_b   1.000
_cell.length_c   1.000
_cell.angle_alpha   90.00
_cell.angle_beta   90.00
_cell.angle_gamma   90.00
#
_symmetry.space_group_name_H-M   'P 1'
#
loop_
_entity.id
_entity.type
_entity.pdbx_description
1 polymer ?
#
loop_
_entity_poly.entity_id
_entity_poly.type
_entity_poly.pdbx_seq_one_letter_code
_entity_poly.pdbx_strand_id
1 'polypeptide(L)'
;GIKAGAMAVAALVYFFAAAIVSTYLVELFRGWWLWTRSLENDRSREEKRTLPNRSKPSTKRLSIVIPAYNEEKRLPSVLKSTLEYLVKRRDAEGSSFTYEIVVVDDGSTDQTAVKAWLCAKEMGAEDAVRVFQLQRNSGKGAAVRTGCLNAEGDLVLMMDADGATELAHGLEALEFSLCTRIIKKSKGKGEASKATSKVRG
;
A
#
# COMPACT_ATOMS: atom_id res chain seq x y z
N GLY A 1 -46.19 -48.58 -37.08
CA GLY A 1 -45.97 -47.13 -37.05
C GLY A 1 -44.57 -46.78 -36.58
N ILE A 2 -43.55 -47.03 -37.41
CA ILE A 2 -42.13 -46.87 -37.06
C ILE A 2 -41.74 -45.37 -36.94
N LYS A 3 -42.40 -44.50 -37.72
CA LYS A 3 -42.21 -43.05 -37.68
C LYS A 3 -42.61 -42.42 -36.33
N ALA A 4 -43.61 -42.97 -35.66
CA ALA A 4 -44.06 -42.45 -34.35
C ALA A 4 -43.04 -42.76 -33.23
N GLY A 5 -42.42 -43.94 -33.27
CA GLY A 5 -41.37 -44.31 -32.31
C GLY A 5 -40.11 -43.45 -32.43
N ALA A 6 -39.68 -43.16 -33.66
CA ALA A 6 -38.52 -42.29 -33.90
C ALA A 6 -38.74 -40.84 -33.42
N MET A 7 -39.95 -40.31 -33.60
CA MET A 7 -40.31 -38.96 -33.13
C MET A 7 -40.31 -38.87 -31.60
N ALA A 8 -40.76 -39.91 -30.89
CA ALA A 8 -40.76 -39.93 -29.44
C ALA A 8 -39.33 -39.92 -28.86
N VAL A 9 -38.41 -40.69 -29.47
CA VAL A 9 -37.00 -40.72 -29.06
C VAL A 9 -36.33 -39.37 -29.31
N ALA A 10 -36.58 -38.73 -30.46
CA ALA A 10 -36.03 -37.41 -30.77
C ALA A 10 -36.51 -36.31 -29.80
N ALA A 11 -37.80 -36.34 -29.42
CA ALA A 11 -38.36 -35.41 -28.44
C ALA A 11 -37.71 -35.58 -27.06
N LEU A 12 -37.45 -36.83 -26.65
CA LEU A 12 -36.81 -37.14 -25.37
C LEU A 12 -35.36 -36.63 -25.34
N VAL A 13 -34.60 -36.87 -26.41
CA VAL A 13 -33.21 -36.37 -26.55
C VAL A 13 -33.18 -34.83 -26.51
N TYR A 14 -34.11 -34.16 -27.21
CA TYR A 14 -34.19 -32.71 -27.19
C TYR A 14 -34.52 -32.17 -25.80
N PHE A 15 -35.45 -32.81 -25.08
CA PHE A 15 -35.80 -32.40 -23.71
C PHE A 15 -34.60 -32.47 -22.75
N PHE A 16 -33.85 -33.58 -22.78
CA PHE A 16 -32.65 -33.71 -21.94
C PHE A 16 -31.53 -32.75 -22.35
N ALA A 17 -31.32 -32.52 -23.66
CA ALA A 17 -30.35 -31.53 -24.13
C ALA A 17 -30.71 -30.11 -23.68
N ALA A 18 -31.98 -29.72 -23.79
CA ALA A 18 -32.48 -28.42 -23.33
C ALA A 18 -32.36 -28.26 -21.81
N ALA A 19 -32.62 -29.31 -21.03
CA ALA A 19 -32.47 -29.30 -19.58
C ALA A 19 -31.00 -29.09 -19.17
N ILE A 20 -30.06 -29.77 -19.83
CA ILE A 20 -28.62 -29.60 -19.59
C ILE A 20 -28.19 -28.17 -19.92
N VAL A 21 -28.55 -27.65 -21.10
CA VAL A 21 -28.21 -26.27 -21.48
C VAL A 21 -28.80 -25.26 -20.49
N SER A 22 -30.03 -25.48 -20.01
CA SER A 22 -30.66 -24.64 -19.00
C SER A 22 -29.87 -24.63 -17.68
N THR A 23 -29.35 -25.78 -17.22
CA THR A 23 -28.54 -25.83 -15.99
C THR A 23 -27.24 -25.04 -16.10
N TYR A 24 -26.54 -25.11 -17.23
CA TYR A 24 -25.32 -24.32 -17.44
C TYR A 24 -25.59 -22.82 -17.55
N LEU A 25 -26.72 -22.41 -18.15
CA LEU A 25 -27.12 -21.01 -18.22
C LEU A 25 -27.43 -20.42 -16.84
N VAL A 26 -28.09 -21.18 -15.95
CA VAL A 26 -28.37 -20.74 -14.58
C VAL A 26 -27.07 -20.52 -13.80
N GLU A 27 -26.08 -21.42 -13.93
CA GLU A 27 -24.78 -21.26 -13.26
C GLU A 27 -23.97 -20.07 -13.78
N LEU A 28 -23.96 -19.86 -15.10
CA LEU A 28 -23.34 -18.67 -15.71
C LEU A 28 -23.98 -17.37 -15.21
N PHE A 29 -25.31 -17.34 -15.11
CA PHE A 29 -26.03 -16.16 -14.64
C PHE A 29 -25.84 -15.93 -13.13
N ARG A 30 -25.76 -16.98 -12.31
CA ARG A 30 -25.45 -16.87 -10.87
C ARG A 30 -24.05 -16.30 -10.65
N GLY A 31 -23.05 -16.76 -11.39
CA GLY A 31 -21.67 -16.24 -11.30
C GLY A 31 -21.60 -14.76 -11.71
N TRP A 32 -22.24 -14.40 -12.82
CA TRP A 32 -22.31 -13.02 -13.30
C TRP A 32 -23.09 -12.10 -12.33
N TRP A 33 -24.20 -12.57 -11.76
CA TRP A 33 -25.00 -11.85 -10.77
C TRP A 33 -24.26 -11.63 -9.44
N LEU A 34 -23.50 -12.63 -8.98
CA LEU A 34 -22.67 -12.50 -7.77
C LEU A 34 -21.48 -11.54 -7.99
N TRP A 35 -20.85 -11.61 -9.17
CA TRP A 35 -19.75 -10.72 -9.53
C TRP A 35 -20.19 -9.25 -9.63
N THR A 36 -21.32 -8.97 -10.29
CA THR A 36 -21.87 -7.60 -10.40
C THR A 36 -22.22 -7.02 -9.02
N ARG A 37 -22.78 -7.84 -8.11
CA ARG A 37 -23.03 -7.42 -6.72
C ARG A 37 -21.74 -7.17 -5.92
N SER A 38 -20.63 -7.82 -6.26
CA SER A 38 -19.31 -7.53 -5.68
C SER A 38 -18.82 -6.13 -6.09
N LEU A 39 -19.02 -5.73 -7.34
CA LEU A 39 -18.58 -4.41 -7.84
C LEU A 39 -19.35 -3.25 -7.21
N GLU A 40 -20.65 -3.42 -6.97
CA GLU A 40 -21.48 -2.42 -6.26
C GLU A 40 -21.00 -2.24 -4.81
N ASN A 41 -20.63 -3.34 -4.15
CA ASN A 41 -20.17 -3.34 -2.76
C ASN A 41 -18.79 -2.68 -2.62
N ASP A 42 -17.88 -2.90 -3.58
CA ASP A 42 -16.55 -2.29 -3.61
C ASP A 42 -16.64 -0.76 -3.79
N ARG A 43 -17.56 -0.28 -4.64
CA ARG A 43 -17.77 1.16 -4.88
C ARG A 43 -18.26 1.91 -3.62
N SER A 44 -19.14 1.28 -2.84
CA SER A 44 -19.65 1.85 -1.59
C SER A 44 -18.62 1.89 -0.44
N ARG A 45 -17.60 1.02 -0.48
CA ARG A 45 -16.49 0.99 0.48
C ARG A 45 -15.43 2.06 0.22
N GLU A 46 -15.22 2.45 -1.04
CA GLU A 46 -14.26 3.49 -1.42
C GLU A 46 -14.70 4.87 -0.90
N GLU A 47 -16.02 5.16 -0.96
CA GLU A 47 -16.59 6.48 -0.66
C GLU A 47 -16.69 6.80 0.85
N LYS A 48 -16.64 5.79 1.73
CA LYS A 48 -16.81 5.94 3.20
C LYS A 48 -15.55 5.68 4.03
N ARG A 49 -14.36 5.86 3.46
CA ARG A 49 -13.11 5.79 4.24
C ARG A 49 -12.80 7.16 4.85
N THR A 50 -13.36 7.42 6.04
CA THR A 50 -12.71 8.34 6.97
C THR A 50 -11.29 7.80 7.19
N LEU A 51 -10.26 8.64 6.98
CA LEU A 51 -8.87 8.25 7.19
C LEU A 51 -8.76 7.60 8.58
N PRO A 52 -8.14 6.40 8.70
CA PRO A 52 -7.98 5.77 10.00
C PRO A 52 -7.29 6.76 10.93
N ASN A 53 -7.98 7.16 11.99
CA ASN A 53 -7.38 7.99 13.02
C ASN A 53 -6.30 7.13 13.68
N ARG A 54 -5.03 7.46 13.42
CA ARG A 54 -3.88 6.72 13.96
C ARG A 54 -3.85 6.94 15.47
N SER A 55 -4.58 6.10 16.20
CA SER A 55 -4.73 6.18 17.65
C SER A 55 -3.51 5.67 18.41
N LYS A 56 -2.59 4.99 17.73
CA LYS A 56 -1.33 4.52 18.32
C LYS A 56 -0.27 5.62 18.20
N PRO A 57 0.39 6.02 19.31
CA PRO A 57 1.51 6.95 19.24
C PRO A 57 2.64 6.34 18.41
N SER A 58 3.32 7.17 17.64
CA SER A 58 4.54 6.84 16.91
C SER A 58 5.64 6.40 17.87
N THR A 59 6.43 5.40 17.45
CA THR A 59 7.61 4.90 18.18
C THR A 59 8.90 5.36 17.52
N LYS A 60 8.83 5.80 16.26
CA LYS A 60 9.94 6.31 15.47
C LYS A 60 9.71 7.77 15.10
N ARG A 61 10.77 8.51 14.83
CA ARG A 61 10.68 9.87 14.28
C ARG A 61 10.47 9.84 12.76
N LEU A 62 11.12 8.90 12.06
CA LEU A 62 11.04 8.77 10.60
C LEU A 62 10.86 7.32 10.17
N SER A 63 9.91 7.07 9.27
CA SER A 63 9.79 5.82 8.51
C SER A 63 10.03 6.09 7.03
N ILE A 64 10.93 5.32 6.43
CA ILE A 64 11.15 5.34 4.98
C ILE A 64 10.51 4.11 4.36
N VAL A 65 9.52 4.29 3.50
CA VAL A 65 8.81 3.23 2.79
C VAL A 65 9.43 3.04 1.41
N ILE A 66 9.91 1.83 1.14
CA ILE A 66 10.53 1.46 -0.15
C ILE A 66 9.69 0.36 -0.80
N PRO A 67 8.80 0.69 -1.76
CA PRO A 67 8.15 -0.32 -2.59
C PRO A 67 9.19 -0.95 -3.52
N ALA A 68 9.19 -2.28 -3.63
CA ALA A 68 10.12 -3.02 -4.47
C ALA A 68 9.39 -4.10 -5.27
N TYR A 69 9.74 -4.28 -6.53
CA TYR A 69 9.28 -5.39 -7.38
C TYR A 69 10.38 -5.76 -8.37
N ASN A 70 10.91 -6.98 -8.26
CA ASN A 70 12.02 -7.48 -9.06
C ASN A 70 13.26 -6.57 -9.02
N GLU A 71 13.70 -6.24 -7.80
CA GLU A 71 14.77 -5.30 -7.48
C GLU A 71 16.01 -5.97 -6.86
N GLU A 72 16.20 -7.29 -6.99
CA GLU A 72 17.25 -8.05 -6.29
C GLU A 72 18.68 -7.48 -6.47
N LYS A 73 18.93 -6.80 -7.59
CA LYS A 73 20.24 -6.21 -7.93
C LYS A 73 20.41 -4.79 -7.42
N ARG A 74 19.35 -3.98 -7.39
CA ARG A 74 19.41 -2.54 -7.07
C ARG A 74 19.14 -2.27 -5.60
N LEU A 75 18.18 -2.98 -5.03
CA LEU A 75 17.70 -2.75 -3.67
C LEU A 75 18.82 -2.79 -2.60
N PRO A 76 19.79 -3.73 -2.63
CA PRO A 76 20.86 -3.75 -1.61
C PRO A 76 21.71 -2.47 -1.58
N SER A 77 22.04 -1.92 -2.76
CA SER A 77 22.83 -0.68 -2.84
C SER A 77 22.04 0.52 -2.29
N VAL A 78 20.74 0.58 -2.62
CA VAL A 78 19.84 1.64 -2.15
C VAL A 78 19.62 1.54 -0.64
N LEU A 79 19.42 0.33 -0.10
CA LEU A 79 19.30 0.12 1.34
C LEU A 79 20.57 0.52 2.09
N LYS A 80 21.74 0.15 1.56
CA LYS A 80 23.02 0.49 2.17
C LYS A 80 23.24 1.99 2.26
N SER A 81 23.08 2.71 1.15
CA SER A 81 23.25 4.18 1.15
C SER A 81 22.21 4.87 2.05
N THR A 82 20.99 4.35 2.09
CA THR A 82 19.92 4.82 2.98
C THR A 82 20.30 4.67 4.45
N LEU A 83 20.75 3.48 4.85
CA LEU A 83 21.15 3.21 6.22
C LEU A 83 22.35 4.06 6.63
N GLU A 84 23.36 4.18 5.77
CA GLU A 84 24.54 5.03 6.03
C GLU A 84 24.14 6.50 6.28
N TYR A 85 23.22 7.04 5.47
CA TYR A 85 22.70 8.39 5.67
C TYR A 85 21.95 8.53 7.01
N LEU A 86 21.07 7.58 7.33
CA LEU A 86 20.26 7.62 8.55
C LEU A 86 21.11 7.44 9.81
N VAL A 87 22.14 6.59 9.77
CA VAL A 87 23.12 6.44 10.85
C VAL A 87 23.85 7.77 11.07
N LYS A 88 24.41 8.36 10.01
CA LYS A 88 25.09 9.67 10.11
C LYS A 88 24.19 10.75 10.68
N ARG A 89 22.91 10.76 10.28
CA ARG A 89 21.92 11.71 10.78
C ARG A 89 21.60 11.49 12.27
N ARG A 90 21.40 10.23 12.69
CA ARG A 90 21.24 9.86 14.10
C ARG A 90 22.45 10.28 14.92
N ASP A 91 23.66 10.07 14.40
CA ASP A 91 24.89 10.40 15.13
C ASP A 91 25.05 11.93 15.28
N ALA A 92 24.54 12.72 14.33
CA ALA A 92 24.53 14.18 14.40
C ALA A 92 23.41 14.76 15.29
N GLU A 93 22.20 14.19 15.26
CA GLU A 93 21.03 14.65 16.04
C GLU A 93 20.90 13.98 17.42
N GLY A 94 21.69 12.94 17.67
CA GLY A 94 21.66 12.13 18.89
C GLY A 94 20.56 11.06 18.90
N SER A 95 20.46 10.35 20.04
CA SER A 95 19.54 9.22 20.24
C SER A 95 18.05 9.55 20.13
N SER A 96 17.70 10.84 20.12
CA SER A 96 16.34 11.32 19.89
C SER A 96 15.85 11.10 18.44
N PHE A 97 16.78 10.97 17.49
CA PHE A 97 16.44 10.67 16.10
C PHE A 97 16.35 9.15 15.89
N THR A 98 15.14 8.62 16.04
CA THR A 98 14.83 7.21 15.77
C THR A 98 14.24 7.05 14.37
N TYR A 99 14.65 6.00 13.66
CA TYR A 99 14.17 5.73 12.31
C TYR A 99 13.86 4.26 12.09
N GLU A 100 13.15 4.00 11.00
CA GLU A 100 12.99 2.67 10.40
C GLU A 100 12.94 2.77 8.87
N ILE A 101 13.24 1.66 8.21
CA ILE A 101 13.05 1.43 6.78
C ILE A 101 12.05 0.29 6.63
N VAL A 102 10.98 0.54 5.90
CA VAL A 102 9.91 -0.41 5.60
C VAL A 102 10.00 -0.77 4.11
N VAL A 103 10.65 -1.88 3.82
CA VAL A 103 10.69 -2.46 2.48
C VAL A 103 9.40 -3.23 2.24
N VAL A 104 8.73 -2.97 1.13
CA VAL A 104 7.53 -3.71 0.73
C VAL A 104 7.77 -4.34 -0.63
N ASP A 105 8.04 -5.64 -0.60
CA ASP A 105 8.12 -6.48 -1.80
C ASP A 105 6.71 -6.75 -2.33
N ASP A 106 6.40 -6.20 -3.51
CA ASP A 106 5.12 -6.32 -4.21
C ASP A 106 5.02 -7.65 -4.97
N GLY A 107 5.26 -8.76 -4.28
CA GLY A 107 5.19 -10.11 -4.85
C GLY A 107 6.19 -10.35 -5.98
N SER A 108 7.46 -10.01 -5.76
CA SER A 108 8.54 -10.28 -6.71
C SER A 108 8.68 -11.77 -7.04
N THR A 109 9.16 -12.04 -8.25
CA THR A 109 9.49 -13.40 -8.72
C THR A 109 10.96 -13.77 -8.54
N ASP A 110 11.78 -12.81 -8.09
CA ASP A 110 13.21 -12.94 -7.87
C ASP A 110 13.55 -12.95 -6.35
N GLN A 111 14.83 -12.74 -6.00
CA GLN A 111 15.27 -12.77 -4.59
C GLN A 111 15.13 -11.42 -3.86
N THR A 112 14.31 -10.47 -4.33
CA THR A 112 14.20 -9.10 -3.78
C THR A 112 14.04 -9.07 -2.25
N ALA A 113 13.03 -9.75 -1.70
CA ALA A 113 12.79 -9.77 -0.25
C ALA A 113 13.97 -10.40 0.53
N VAL A 114 14.55 -11.47 0.00
CA VAL A 114 15.70 -12.16 0.61
C VAL A 114 16.92 -11.23 0.65
N LYS A 115 17.18 -10.51 -0.44
CA LYS A 115 18.27 -9.55 -0.54
C LYS A 115 18.11 -8.37 0.40
N ALA A 116 16.88 -7.87 0.59
CA ALA A 116 16.58 -6.85 1.58
C ALA A 116 16.90 -7.32 3.01
N TRP A 117 16.47 -8.53 3.35
CA TRP A 117 16.70 -9.12 4.68
C TRP A 117 18.20 -9.38 4.94
N LEU A 118 18.91 -9.94 3.96
CA LEU A 118 20.36 -10.16 4.06
C LEU A 118 21.12 -8.85 4.23
N CYS A 119 20.77 -7.82 3.47
CA CYS A 119 21.39 -6.50 3.58
C CYS A 119 21.18 -5.91 4.99
N ALA A 120 19.98 -6.00 5.55
CA ALA A 120 19.70 -5.56 6.91
C ALA A 120 20.58 -6.29 7.94
N LYS A 121 20.72 -7.60 7.80
CA LYS A 121 21.55 -8.44 8.68
C LYS A 121 23.04 -8.14 8.55
N GLU A 122 23.55 -8.02 7.33
CA GLU A 122 24.96 -7.69 7.07
C GLU A 122 25.37 -6.34 7.66
N MET A 123 24.41 -5.40 7.76
CA MET A 123 24.62 -4.07 8.32
C MET A 123 24.31 -3.97 9.82
N GLY A 124 23.89 -5.06 10.48
CA GLY A 124 23.46 -5.04 11.88
C GLY A 124 22.26 -4.13 12.13
N ALA A 125 21.37 -4.03 11.14
CA ALA A 125 20.23 -3.12 11.11
C ALA A 125 18.88 -3.87 11.18
N GLU A 126 18.85 -5.08 11.73
CA GLU A 126 17.64 -5.91 11.82
C GLU A 126 16.50 -5.23 12.59
N ASP A 127 16.83 -4.38 13.58
CA ASP A 127 15.84 -3.62 14.35
C ASP A 127 15.36 -2.34 13.65
N ALA A 128 16.05 -1.93 12.58
CA ALA A 128 15.76 -0.72 11.81
C ALA A 128 15.13 -1.02 10.45
N VAL A 129 15.34 -2.21 9.88
CA VAL A 129 14.80 -2.58 8.56
C VAL A 129 13.75 -3.68 8.70
N ARG A 130 12.54 -3.39 8.24
CA ARG A 130 11.41 -4.32 8.21
C ARG A 130 11.06 -4.63 6.78
N VAL A 131 10.86 -5.91 6.47
CA VAL A 131 10.52 -6.38 5.12
C VAL A 131 9.13 -6.98 5.15
N PHE A 132 8.23 -6.44 4.32
CA PHE A 132 6.91 -6.98 4.07
C PHE A 132 6.87 -7.59 2.67
N GLN A 133 6.28 -8.77 2.54
CA GLN A 133 6.10 -9.42 1.25
C GLN A 133 4.62 -9.61 0.95
N LEU A 134 4.17 -9.03 -0.16
CA LEU A 134 2.82 -9.21 -0.68
C LEU A 134 2.73 -10.54 -1.43
N GLN A 135 1.57 -11.17 -1.36
CA GLN A 135 1.33 -12.49 -1.98
C GLN A 135 1.37 -12.47 -3.51
N ARG A 136 1.08 -11.31 -4.11
CA ARG A 136 1.09 -11.09 -5.55
C ARG A 136 1.36 -9.62 -5.85
N ASN A 137 1.91 -9.36 -7.03
CA ASN A 137 2.04 -8.01 -7.55
C ASN A 137 0.66 -7.36 -7.66
N SER A 138 0.46 -6.32 -6.85
CA SER A 138 -0.75 -5.52 -6.74
C SER A 138 -0.52 -4.07 -7.17
N GLY A 139 0.67 -3.79 -7.72
CA GLY A 139 1.13 -2.49 -8.16
C GLY A 139 1.76 -1.65 -7.05
N LYS A 140 2.65 -0.74 -7.44
CA LYS A 140 3.38 0.19 -6.57
C LYS A 140 2.48 0.89 -5.53
N GLY A 141 1.28 1.32 -5.92
CA GLY A 141 0.35 1.97 -5.01
C GLY A 141 -0.10 1.08 -3.84
N ALA A 142 -0.27 -0.23 -4.07
CA ALA A 142 -0.58 -1.19 -3.02
C ALA A 142 0.61 -1.40 -2.09
N ALA A 143 1.83 -1.48 -2.62
CA ALA A 143 3.05 -1.59 -1.84
C ALA A 143 3.28 -0.34 -0.96
N VAL A 144 3.17 0.86 -1.54
CA VAL A 144 3.27 2.14 -0.80
C VAL A 144 2.21 2.22 0.29
N ARG A 145 0.95 1.91 -0.03
CA ARG A 145 -0.14 1.92 0.95
C ARG A 145 0.15 0.96 2.10
N THR A 146 0.62 -0.24 1.80
CA THR A 146 0.98 -1.24 2.82
C THR A 146 2.10 -0.73 3.72
N GLY A 147 3.15 -0.15 3.15
CA GLY A 147 4.25 0.43 3.91
C GLY A 147 3.80 1.59 4.80
N CYS A 148 3.02 2.53 4.25
CA CYS A 148 2.50 3.67 5.01
C CYS A 148 1.58 3.26 6.17
N LEU A 149 0.77 2.20 5.99
CA LEU A 149 -0.11 1.68 7.03
C LEU A 149 0.63 0.95 8.14
N ASN A 150 1.82 0.40 7.86
CA ASN A 150 2.65 -0.34 8.82
C ASN A 150 3.81 0.49 9.40
N ALA A 151 3.98 1.72 8.92
CA ALA A 151 4.96 2.66 9.43
C ALA A 151 4.62 3.10 10.86
N GLU A 152 5.65 3.20 11.70
CA GLU A 152 5.61 3.61 13.11
C GLU A 152 6.22 5.00 13.35
N GLY A 153 6.64 5.69 12.29
CA GLY A 153 7.25 7.01 12.30
C GLY A 153 6.24 8.15 12.41
N ASP A 154 6.64 9.26 13.05
CA ASP A 154 5.93 10.56 12.95
C ASP A 154 5.89 11.06 11.51
N LEU A 155 7.04 10.95 10.84
CA LEU A 155 7.21 11.28 9.44
C LEU A 155 7.26 9.99 8.63
N VAL A 156 6.53 9.95 7.51
CA VAL A 156 6.60 8.84 6.55
C VAL A 156 7.04 9.40 5.21
N LEU A 157 8.22 8.98 4.76
CA LEU A 157 8.76 9.30 3.45
C LEU A 157 8.66 8.05 2.57
N MET A 158 8.28 8.22 1.31
CA MET A 158 8.37 7.16 0.33
C MET A 158 9.59 7.41 -0.55
N MET A 159 10.36 6.36 -0.83
CA MET A 159 11.54 6.40 -1.69
C MET A 159 11.47 5.23 -2.68
N ASP A 160 11.83 5.47 -3.93
CA ASP A 160 11.88 4.40 -4.94
C ASP A 160 13.11 3.51 -4.79
N ALA A 161 12.93 2.22 -5.06
CA ALA A 161 13.98 1.20 -4.99
C ALA A 161 15.05 1.33 -6.10
N ASP A 162 14.82 2.20 -7.09
CA ASP A 162 15.76 2.52 -8.16
C ASP A 162 16.81 3.57 -7.75
N GLY A 163 16.66 4.19 -6.58
CA GLY A 163 17.57 5.22 -6.08
C GLY A 163 17.45 6.57 -6.79
N ALA A 164 16.39 6.79 -7.60
CA ALA A 164 16.18 8.07 -8.29
C ALA A 164 15.93 9.25 -7.33
N THR A 165 15.55 8.96 -6.09
CA THR A 165 15.34 9.96 -5.05
C THR A 165 16.52 9.96 -4.08
N GLU A 166 17.35 11.00 -4.13
CA GLU A 166 18.37 11.22 -3.10
C GLU A 166 17.71 11.59 -1.76
N LEU A 167 17.96 10.77 -0.72
CA LEU A 167 17.33 10.94 0.58
C LEU A 167 17.61 12.28 1.24
N ALA A 168 18.82 12.83 1.07
CA ALA A 168 19.19 14.11 1.64
C ALA A 168 18.25 15.22 1.14
N HIS A 169 18.10 15.34 -0.18
CA HIS A 169 17.22 16.33 -0.79
C HIS A 169 15.74 16.07 -0.48
N GLY A 170 15.30 14.81 -0.52
CA GLY A 170 13.91 14.45 -0.25
C GLY A 170 13.46 14.77 1.18
N LEU A 171 14.32 14.49 2.16
CA LEU A 171 14.00 14.69 3.57
C LEU A 171 14.05 16.18 3.96
N GLU A 172 15.03 16.93 3.49
CA GLU A 172 15.09 18.39 3.71
C GLU A 172 13.89 19.11 3.09
N ALA A 173 13.50 18.73 1.87
CA ALA A 173 12.31 19.27 1.21
C ALA A 173 11.03 18.93 1.99
N LEU A 174 10.93 17.72 2.54
CA LEU A 174 9.79 17.29 3.35
C LEU A 174 9.71 18.10 4.66
N GLU A 175 10.82 18.19 5.40
CA GLU A 175 10.88 18.94 6.67
C GLU A 175 10.56 20.41 6.45
N PHE A 176 11.08 21.02 5.38
CA PHE A 176 10.75 22.38 4.99
C PHE A 176 9.25 22.54 4.67
N SER A 177 8.67 21.60 3.92
CA SER A 177 7.23 21.60 3.58
C SER A 177 6.33 21.45 4.82
N LEU A 178 6.75 20.65 5.80
CA LEU A 178 6.02 20.48 7.06
C LEU A 178 6.11 21.73 7.94
N CYS A 179 7.30 22.30 8.12
CA CYS A 179 7.49 23.55 8.84
C CYS A 179 6.62 24.66 8.24
N THR A 180 6.62 24.82 6.93
CA THR A 180 5.78 25.83 6.25
C THR A 180 4.29 25.57 6.44
N ARG A 181 3.82 24.31 6.40
CA ARG A 181 2.42 23.96 6.65
C ARG A 181 2.00 24.18 8.10
N ILE A 182 2.82 23.82 9.07
CA ILE A 182 2.55 24.02 10.50
C ILE A 182 2.45 25.53 10.79
N ILE A 183 3.39 26.34 10.27
CA ILE A 183 3.36 27.80 10.40
C ILE A 183 2.10 28.41 9.76
N LYS A 184 1.69 27.95 8.57
CA LYS A 184 0.46 28.41 7.92
C LYS A 184 -0.78 28.05 8.75
N LYS A 185 -0.83 26.83 9.31
CA LYS A 185 -1.95 26.37 10.15
C LYS A 185 -2.03 27.13 11.48
N SER A 186 -0.89 27.50 12.09
CA SER A 186 -0.87 28.28 13.33
C SER A 186 -1.28 29.74 13.10
N LYS A 187 -0.83 30.37 12.00
CA LYS A 187 -1.26 31.74 11.62
C LYS A 187 -2.76 31.82 11.31
N GLY A 188 -3.30 30.85 10.56
CA GLY A 188 -4.73 30.80 10.24
C GLY A 188 -5.65 30.62 11.47
N LYS A 189 -5.20 29.90 12.51
CA LYS A 189 -5.92 29.81 13.80
C LYS A 189 -5.87 31.12 14.60
N GLY A 190 -4.74 31.83 14.57
CA GLY A 190 -4.57 33.10 15.27
C GLY A 190 -5.43 34.24 14.69
N GLU A 191 -5.61 34.28 13.37
CA GLU A 191 -6.46 35.27 12.70
C GLU A 191 -7.95 34.99 12.90
N ALA A 192 -8.38 33.71 12.85
CA ALA A 192 -9.76 33.32 13.14
C ALA A 192 -10.18 33.63 14.59
N SER A 193 -9.25 33.49 15.55
CA SER A 193 -9.47 33.85 16.97
C SER A 193 -9.57 35.37 17.18
N LYS A 194 -8.75 36.18 16.48
CA LYS A 194 -8.86 37.66 16.52
C LYS A 194 -10.10 38.19 15.82
N ALA A 195 -10.59 37.53 14.76
CA ALA A 195 -11.81 37.93 14.07
C ALA A 195 -13.06 37.67 14.92
N THR A 196 -13.08 36.62 15.74
CA THR A 196 -14.22 36.28 16.62
C THR A 196 -14.27 37.10 17.91
N SER A 197 -13.13 37.60 18.42
CA SER A 197 -13.12 38.52 19.56
C SER A 197 -13.53 39.95 19.20
N LYS A 198 -13.31 40.39 17.94
CA LYS A 198 -13.67 41.73 17.46
C LYS A 198 -15.16 41.90 17.11
N VAL A 199 -15.90 40.81 16.93
CA VAL A 199 -17.35 40.83 16.65
C VAL A 199 -18.20 40.78 17.94
N ARG A 200 -17.57 40.50 19.09
CA ARG A 200 -18.21 40.46 20.42
C ARG A 200 -17.85 41.63 21.34
N GLY A 201 -17.10 42.62 20.83
CA GLY A 201 -16.71 43.85 21.54
C GLY A 201 -17.50 45.05 21.04
#